data_AF-A0A6B0XUF5-F1
#
_entry.id   AF-A0A6B0XUF5-F1
#
_cell.length_a   1.000
_cell.length_b   1.000
_cell.length_c   1.000
_cell.angle_alpha   90.00
_cell.angle_beta   90.00
_cell.angle_gamma   90.00
#
_symmetry.space_group_name_H-M   'P 1'
#
loop_
_entity.id
_entity.type
_entity.pdbx_description
1 polymer ?
#
loop_
_entity_poly.entity_id
_entity_poly.type
_entity_poly.pdbx_seq_one_letter_code
_entity_poly.pdbx_strand_id
1 'polypeptide(L)'
;AWEYDVQVMNEGPGHVPMHLIRENMDKQLEWCDEAPFYTLGPLTTDIAPGYDHITSAIGAAAIGWHGTAMLCYVTPKEHLGLPDRDDVKAGVIAYRIAAHAADLARGHPGAQAWDDAISKARFEFRWEDQFNLSLDPVTARAFHDETLPAEGAKIAHFCSMCGPKFCAMRISEDVRRYAREQGLDDAEAIERGLGEKAREYRIATG
;
A
#
# COMPACT_ATOMS: atom_id res chain seq x y z
N ALA A 1 23.31 -18.72 24.67
CA ALA A 1 23.84 -18.38 23.32
C ALA A 1 24.70 -17.12 23.37
N TRP A 2 24.18 -16.02 23.93
CA TRP A 2 24.97 -14.78 24.07
C TRP A 2 26.19 -14.88 24.99
N GLU A 3 26.18 -15.75 26.00
CA GLU A 3 27.41 -16.07 26.78
C GLU A 3 28.56 -16.64 25.92
N TYR A 4 28.25 -17.10 24.71
CA TYR A 4 29.20 -17.64 23.73
C TYR A 4 29.31 -16.77 22.47
N ASP A 5 28.84 -15.51 22.51
CA ASP A 5 28.90 -14.54 21.39
C ASP A 5 28.24 -15.02 20.08
N VAL A 6 27.28 -15.95 20.15
CA VAL A 6 26.51 -16.41 18.99
C VAL A 6 25.31 -15.47 18.77
N GLN A 7 25.13 -14.95 17.56
CA GLN A 7 23.97 -14.14 17.18
C GLN A 7 22.68 -14.96 17.26
N VAL A 8 21.59 -14.34 17.76
CA VAL A 8 20.30 -15.02 17.98
C VAL A 8 19.16 -14.18 17.41
N MET A 9 18.16 -14.85 16.86
CA MET A 9 16.81 -14.35 16.63
C MET A 9 15.83 -15.42 17.12
N ASN A 10 14.60 -15.03 17.45
CA ASN A 10 13.57 -15.98 17.88
C ASN A 10 12.48 -16.11 16.83
N GLU A 11 12.03 -17.33 16.59
CA GLU A 11 10.87 -17.58 15.73
C GLU A 11 9.57 -17.41 16.50
N GLY A 12 8.56 -16.86 15.83
CA GLY A 12 7.25 -16.52 16.40
C GLY A 12 6.09 -17.31 15.79
N PRO A 13 4.86 -16.98 16.19
CA PRO A 13 3.67 -17.77 15.86
C PRO A 13 3.29 -17.72 14.37
N GLY A 14 2.41 -18.67 14.01
CA GLY A 14 1.77 -18.77 12.70
C GLY A 14 0.35 -18.22 12.62
N HIS A 15 -0.56 -18.61 13.54
CA HIS A 15 -1.99 -18.26 13.50
C HIS A 15 -2.39 -17.53 14.78
N VAL A 16 -2.77 -16.24 14.68
CA VAL A 16 -3.07 -15.38 15.83
C VAL A 16 -4.14 -14.36 15.44
N PRO A 17 -5.33 -14.35 16.09
CA PRO A 17 -6.33 -13.33 15.83
C PRO A 17 -5.82 -11.96 16.29
N MET A 18 -6.20 -10.89 15.58
CA MET A 18 -5.59 -9.56 15.71
C MET A 18 -5.48 -9.02 17.15
N HIS A 19 -6.50 -9.27 17.99
CA HIS A 19 -6.52 -8.78 19.38
C HIS A 19 -5.45 -9.39 20.29
N LEU A 20 -4.79 -10.48 19.87
CA LEU A 20 -3.71 -11.14 20.61
C LEU A 20 -2.32 -10.87 20.02
N ILE A 21 -2.22 -10.16 18.89
CA ILE A 21 -0.92 -9.88 18.24
C ILE A 21 -0.01 -9.08 19.16
N ARG A 22 -0.57 -8.05 19.84
CA ARG A 22 0.20 -7.20 20.75
C ARG A 22 0.80 -7.99 21.92
N GLU A 23 0.02 -8.88 22.52
CA GLU A 23 0.46 -9.73 23.63
C GLU A 23 1.67 -10.60 23.24
N ASN A 24 1.69 -11.14 22.01
CA ASN A 24 2.80 -11.94 21.52
C ASN A 24 4.10 -11.11 21.42
N MET A 25 3.99 -9.87 20.94
CA MET A 25 5.15 -8.98 20.85
C MET A 25 5.65 -8.56 22.24
N ASP A 26 4.75 -8.18 23.15
CA ASP A 26 5.12 -7.74 24.50
C ASP A 26 5.85 -8.87 25.26
N LYS A 27 5.34 -10.10 25.19
CA LYS A 27 6.00 -11.28 25.78
C LYS A 27 7.35 -11.58 25.15
N GLN A 28 7.48 -11.40 23.84
CA GLN A 28 8.76 -11.64 23.17
C GLN A 28 9.84 -10.65 23.63
N LEU A 29 9.50 -9.36 23.74
CA LEU A 29 10.43 -8.35 24.23
C LEU A 29 10.85 -8.64 25.67
N GLU A 30 9.89 -9.00 26.54
CA GLU A 30 10.13 -9.28 27.95
C GLU A 30 10.95 -10.57 28.16
N TRP A 31 10.58 -11.67 27.51
CA TRP A 31 11.15 -12.99 27.79
C TRP A 31 12.40 -13.32 26.98
N CYS A 32 12.66 -12.54 25.93
CA CYS A 32 13.77 -12.79 25.02
C CYS A 32 14.73 -11.61 24.91
N ASP A 33 14.72 -10.71 25.90
CA ASP A 33 15.69 -9.62 26.05
C ASP A 33 15.85 -8.79 24.76
N GLU A 34 14.71 -8.47 24.11
CA GLU A 34 14.66 -7.71 22.85
C GLU A 34 15.46 -8.32 21.67
N ALA A 35 15.78 -9.62 21.71
CA ALA A 35 16.36 -10.30 20.56
C ALA A 35 15.46 -10.14 19.31
N PRO A 36 16.01 -10.06 18.08
CA PRO A 36 15.21 -9.94 16.86
C PRO A 36 14.13 -11.01 16.75
N PHE A 37 12.90 -10.58 16.46
CA PHE A 37 11.77 -11.49 16.29
C PHE A 37 11.54 -11.80 14.80
N TYR A 38 11.27 -13.07 14.50
CA TYR A 38 11.03 -13.59 13.15
C TYR A 38 9.71 -14.36 13.11
N THR A 39 8.66 -13.82 12.48
CA THR A 39 7.30 -14.39 12.57
C THR A 39 6.84 -14.99 11.25
N LEU A 40 5.98 -16.03 11.29
CA LEU A 40 5.29 -16.58 10.12
C LEU A 40 3.90 -15.95 10.01
N GLY A 41 3.78 -14.83 9.30
CA GLY A 41 2.58 -13.99 9.36
C GLY A 41 2.58 -13.08 10.60
N PRO A 42 1.59 -13.20 11.53
CA PRO A 42 0.64 -14.31 11.66
C PRO A 42 -0.63 -14.22 10.81
N LEU A 43 -1.21 -15.36 10.45
CA LEU A 43 -2.57 -15.49 9.89
C LEU A 43 -3.59 -15.02 10.91
N THR A 44 -4.41 -14.03 10.53
CA THR A 44 -5.42 -13.46 11.44
C THR A 44 -6.75 -14.22 11.45
N THR A 45 -6.93 -15.16 10.52
CA THR A 45 -8.11 -16.01 10.38
C THR A 45 -7.80 -17.25 9.55
N ASP A 46 -8.50 -18.35 9.82
CA ASP A 46 -8.24 -19.67 9.23
C ASP A 46 -9.23 -20.02 8.10
N ILE A 47 -10.17 -19.12 7.80
CA ILE A 47 -11.34 -19.46 6.95
C ILE A 47 -11.12 -19.20 5.45
N ALA A 48 -9.91 -18.81 5.05
CA ALA A 48 -9.63 -18.38 3.66
C ALA A 48 -8.40 -19.08 3.03
N PRO A 49 -8.32 -20.43 3.07
CA PRO A 49 -7.25 -21.13 2.35
C PRO A 49 -7.29 -20.80 0.86
N GLY A 50 -6.12 -20.58 0.25
CA GLY A 50 -6.00 -19.97 -1.09
C GLY A 50 -5.72 -18.47 -1.06
N TYR A 51 -5.94 -17.83 0.09
CA TYR A 51 -5.73 -16.39 0.31
C TYR A 51 -4.90 -16.12 1.56
N ASP A 52 -4.11 -17.10 2.02
CA ASP A 52 -3.38 -16.97 3.29
C ASP A 52 -2.24 -15.96 3.26
N HIS A 53 -1.68 -15.68 2.07
CA HIS A 53 -0.83 -14.51 1.86
C HIS A 53 -1.50 -13.18 2.25
N ILE A 54 -2.84 -13.07 2.17
CA ILE A 54 -3.61 -11.89 2.58
C ILE A 54 -3.95 -11.96 4.08
N THR A 55 -4.47 -13.10 4.55
CA THR A 55 -4.82 -13.27 5.97
C THR A 55 -3.61 -13.04 6.87
N SER A 56 -2.44 -13.50 6.43
CA SER A 56 -1.17 -13.31 7.14
C SER A 56 -0.56 -11.93 6.95
N ALA A 57 -0.71 -11.27 5.79
CA ALA A 57 -0.17 -9.93 5.59
C ALA A 57 -0.77 -8.90 6.56
N ILE A 58 -2.04 -9.08 6.96
CA ILE A 58 -2.69 -8.25 7.99
C ILE A 58 -1.95 -8.38 9.33
N GLY A 59 -1.70 -9.62 9.78
CA GLY A 59 -1.01 -9.86 11.04
C GLY A 59 0.47 -9.50 10.95
N ALA A 60 1.12 -9.76 9.82
CA ALA A 60 2.52 -9.42 9.57
C ALA A 60 2.77 -7.91 9.63
N ALA A 61 1.91 -7.10 9.03
CA ALA A 61 1.99 -5.64 9.14
C ALA A 61 1.76 -5.17 10.58
N ALA A 62 0.79 -5.75 11.29
CA ALA A 62 0.49 -5.40 12.67
C ALA A 62 1.64 -5.75 13.64
N ILE A 63 2.17 -6.97 13.55
CA ILE A 63 3.26 -7.41 14.44
C ILE A 63 4.60 -6.77 14.05
N GLY A 64 4.83 -6.53 12.76
CA GLY A 64 5.95 -5.73 12.25
C GLY A 64 5.94 -4.30 12.79
N TRP A 65 4.76 -3.66 12.82
CA TRP A 65 4.58 -2.35 13.43
C TRP A 65 4.93 -2.37 14.92
N HIS A 66 4.56 -3.44 15.63
CA HIS A 66 4.86 -3.59 17.06
C HIS A 66 6.32 -3.93 17.38
N GLY A 67 7.13 -4.35 16.41
CA GLY A 67 8.58 -4.51 16.60
C GLY A 67 9.21 -5.75 15.98
N THR A 68 8.45 -6.62 15.31
CA THR A 68 9.04 -7.78 14.62
C THR A 68 10.07 -7.34 13.59
N ALA A 69 11.24 -7.99 13.60
CA ALA A 69 12.40 -7.60 12.80
C ALA A 69 12.40 -8.25 11.41
N MET A 70 11.85 -9.47 11.29
CA MET A 70 11.78 -10.20 10.02
C MET A 70 10.44 -10.93 9.89
N LEU A 71 9.88 -10.95 8.68
CA LEU A 71 8.58 -11.56 8.39
C LEU A 71 8.77 -12.70 7.40
N CYS A 72 8.51 -13.94 7.83
CA CYS A 72 8.44 -15.09 6.94
C CYS A 72 7.15 -14.98 6.14
N TYR A 73 7.30 -14.94 4.82
CA TYR A 73 6.16 -14.87 3.92
C TYR A 73 5.28 -16.12 3.98
N VAL A 74 4.02 -15.94 3.62
CA VAL A 74 3.05 -17.01 3.43
C VAL A 74 2.55 -16.90 2.00
N THR A 75 2.49 -18.02 1.28
CA THR A 75 2.06 -18.04 -0.12
C THR A 75 0.54 -18.18 -0.24
N PRO A 76 -0.07 -17.89 -1.40
CA PRO A 76 -1.50 -18.15 -1.61
C PRO A 76 -1.89 -19.62 -1.37
N LYS A 77 -1.02 -20.56 -1.74
CA LYS A 77 -1.26 -22.01 -1.61
C LYS A 77 -0.86 -22.60 -0.25
N GLU A 78 -0.54 -21.77 0.74
CA GLU A 78 -0.39 -22.27 2.11
C GLU A 78 -1.62 -23.09 2.52
N HIS A 79 -1.40 -24.19 3.24
CA HIS A 79 -2.42 -25.18 3.58
C HIS A 79 -3.05 -25.94 2.41
N LEU A 80 -2.61 -25.73 1.16
CA LEU A 80 -3.18 -26.36 -0.04
C LEU A 80 -2.16 -27.15 -0.87
N GLY A 81 -0.91 -26.72 -0.94
CA GLY A 81 0.13 -27.42 -1.68
C GLY A 81 1.40 -26.62 -1.91
N LEU A 82 2.32 -27.17 -2.70
CA LEU A 82 3.56 -26.47 -3.04
C LEU A 82 3.27 -25.26 -3.93
N PRO A 83 3.85 -24.08 -3.62
CA PRO A 83 3.69 -22.88 -4.43
C PRO A 83 4.39 -23.03 -5.78
N ASP A 84 3.79 -22.46 -6.82
CA ASP A 84 4.46 -22.25 -8.10
C ASP A 84 5.18 -20.90 -8.14
N ARG A 85 5.72 -20.55 -9.32
CA ARG A 85 6.46 -19.29 -9.52
C ARG A 85 5.62 -18.04 -9.21
N ASP A 86 4.35 -18.04 -9.59
CA ASP A 86 3.50 -16.87 -9.45
C ASP A 86 2.99 -16.75 -8.01
N ASP A 87 2.76 -17.87 -7.33
CA ASP A 87 2.49 -17.90 -5.89
C ASP A 87 3.65 -17.31 -5.06
N VAL A 88 4.89 -17.65 -5.43
CA VAL A 88 6.09 -17.09 -4.78
C VAL A 88 6.14 -15.58 -4.99
N LYS A 89 5.90 -15.09 -6.21
CA LYS A 89 5.83 -13.65 -6.49
C LYS A 89 4.74 -12.98 -5.64
N ALA A 90 3.54 -13.56 -5.59
CA ALA A 90 2.42 -13.02 -4.82
C ALA A 90 2.74 -12.91 -3.32
N GLY A 91 3.32 -13.96 -2.74
CA GLY A 91 3.75 -13.95 -1.34
C GLY A 91 4.82 -12.87 -1.07
N VAL A 92 5.85 -12.77 -1.93
CA VAL A 92 6.91 -11.77 -1.77
C VAL A 92 6.36 -10.34 -1.85
N ILE A 93 5.50 -10.05 -2.83
CA ILE A 93 4.91 -8.71 -2.95
C ILE A 93 4.00 -8.38 -1.76
N ALA A 94 3.16 -9.33 -1.32
CA ALA A 94 2.30 -9.14 -0.15
C ALA A 94 3.12 -8.80 1.12
N TYR A 95 4.23 -9.50 1.34
CA TYR A 95 5.08 -9.27 2.52
C TYR A 95 5.96 -8.02 2.40
N ARG A 96 6.36 -7.61 1.19
CA ARG A 96 6.99 -6.30 1.00
C ARG A 96 6.02 -5.15 1.29
N ILE A 97 4.74 -5.30 0.95
CA ILE A 97 3.70 -4.34 1.34
C ILE A 97 3.55 -4.32 2.86
N ALA A 98 3.43 -5.48 3.50
CA ALA A 98 3.27 -5.58 4.96
C ALA A 98 4.46 -4.97 5.73
N ALA A 99 5.69 -5.27 5.29
CA ALA A 99 6.91 -4.70 5.87
C ALA A 99 6.96 -3.18 5.71
N HIS A 100 6.71 -2.67 4.49
CA HIS A 100 6.71 -1.23 4.25
C HIS A 100 5.60 -0.50 5.02
N ALA A 101 4.42 -1.11 5.16
CA ALA A 101 3.33 -0.58 5.99
C ALA A 101 3.73 -0.51 7.47
N ALA A 102 4.44 -1.52 7.98
CA ALA A 102 5.01 -1.49 9.32
C ALA A 102 6.06 -0.37 9.47
N ASP A 103 6.94 -0.19 8.49
CA ASP A 103 7.95 0.88 8.48
C ASP A 103 7.30 2.27 8.51
N LEU A 104 6.25 2.49 7.72
CA LEU A 104 5.44 3.72 7.75
C LEU A 104 4.81 3.95 9.13
N ALA A 105 4.16 2.94 9.70
CA ALA A 105 3.52 3.03 11.00
C ALA A 105 4.52 3.27 12.16
N ARG A 106 5.76 2.83 11.99
CA ARG A 106 6.87 3.10 12.93
C ARG A 106 7.53 4.46 12.69
N GLY A 107 7.19 5.17 11.62
CA GLY A 107 7.86 6.41 11.22
C GLY A 107 9.31 6.21 10.82
N HIS A 108 9.65 5.07 10.21
CA HIS A 108 11.01 4.77 9.78
C HIS A 108 11.53 5.85 8.81
N PRO A 109 12.73 6.43 9.05
CA PRO A 109 13.29 7.45 8.17
C PRO A 109 13.34 6.97 6.70
N GLY A 110 12.78 7.78 5.80
CA GLY A 110 12.76 7.50 4.36
C GLY A 110 11.60 6.64 3.86
N ALA A 111 10.83 5.95 4.73
CA ALA A 111 9.69 5.15 4.29
C ALA A 111 8.63 6.02 3.59
N GLN A 112 8.23 7.13 4.24
CA GLN A 112 7.25 8.08 3.71
C GLN A 112 7.66 8.70 2.36
N ALA A 113 8.97 8.85 2.10
CA ALA A 113 9.45 9.48 0.87
C ALA A 113 9.07 8.67 -0.38
N TRP A 114 8.96 7.33 -0.25
CA TRP A 114 8.51 6.48 -1.35
C TRP A 114 7.02 6.71 -1.65
N ASP A 115 6.16 6.71 -0.62
CA ASP A 115 4.73 6.99 -0.72
C ASP A 115 4.45 8.38 -1.29
N ASP A 116 5.20 9.38 -0.86
CA ASP A 116 5.06 10.75 -1.34
C ASP A 116 5.47 10.86 -2.81
N ALA A 117 6.56 10.19 -3.22
CA ALA A 117 7.03 10.20 -4.60
C ALA A 117 6.00 9.56 -5.56
N ILE A 118 5.48 8.39 -5.22
CA ILE A 118 4.47 7.71 -6.05
C ILE A 118 3.12 8.46 -6.03
N SER A 119 2.73 9.04 -4.90
CA SER A 119 1.52 9.85 -4.79
C SER A 119 1.62 11.14 -5.60
N LYS A 120 2.79 11.79 -5.60
CA LYS A 120 3.06 12.96 -6.44
C LYS A 120 3.01 12.59 -7.92
N ALA A 121 3.64 11.49 -8.32
CA ALA A 121 3.58 11.00 -9.70
C ALA A 121 2.13 10.73 -10.15
N ARG A 122 1.33 10.14 -9.26
CA ARG A 122 -0.10 9.89 -9.49
C ARG A 122 -0.89 11.18 -9.68
N PHE A 123 -0.69 12.17 -8.81
CA PHE A 123 -1.41 13.45 -8.88
C PHE A 123 -1.04 14.26 -10.12
N GLU A 124 0.23 14.20 -10.54
CA GLU A 124 0.76 14.89 -11.73
C GLU A 124 0.56 14.09 -13.03
N PHE A 125 -0.16 12.96 -12.98
CA PHE A 125 -0.40 12.06 -14.11
C PHE A 125 0.88 11.59 -14.83
N ARG A 126 1.99 11.47 -14.09
CA ARG A 126 3.25 10.89 -14.56
C ARG A 126 3.17 9.37 -14.49
N TRP A 127 2.38 8.76 -15.38
CA TRP A 127 2.06 7.33 -15.37
C TRP A 127 3.30 6.44 -15.34
N GLU A 128 4.28 6.73 -16.18
CA GLU A 128 5.54 5.97 -16.23
C GLU A 128 6.28 5.98 -14.90
N ASP A 129 6.38 7.15 -14.27
CA ASP A 129 7.02 7.29 -12.97
C ASP A 129 6.22 6.56 -11.89
N GLN A 130 4.88 6.65 -11.92
CA GLN A 130 4.02 5.93 -10.99
C GLN A 130 4.21 4.41 -11.10
N PHE A 131 4.31 3.87 -12.33
CA PHE A 131 4.55 2.43 -12.51
C PHE A 131 5.92 2.03 -11.99
N ASN A 132 6.97 2.76 -12.36
CA ASN A 132 8.35 2.45 -12.00
C ASN A 132 8.62 2.61 -10.49
N LEU A 133 7.86 3.47 -9.82
CA LEU A 133 7.88 3.61 -8.37
C LEU A 133 7.04 2.56 -7.64
N SER A 134 6.22 1.75 -8.31
CA SER A 134 5.43 0.73 -7.62
C SER A 134 6.28 -0.49 -7.20
N LEU A 135 5.77 -1.30 -6.26
CA LEU A 135 6.44 -2.54 -5.84
C LEU A 135 6.55 -3.59 -6.95
N ASP A 136 5.65 -3.55 -7.93
CA ASP A 136 5.61 -4.44 -9.09
C ASP A 136 5.25 -3.67 -10.37
N PRO A 137 6.24 -2.97 -10.97
CA PRO A 137 6.02 -2.09 -12.13
C PRO A 137 5.38 -2.79 -13.33
N VAL A 138 5.68 -4.08 -13.53
CA VAL A 138 5.14 -4.87 -14.65
C VAL A 138 3.63 -5.03 -14.50
N THR A 139 3.16 -5.39 -13.30
CA THR A 139 1.73 -5.55 -13.02
C THR A 139 1.00 -4.21 -13.06
N ALA A 140 1.58 -3.16 -12.46
CA ALA A 140 0.98 -1.82 -12.46
C ALA A 140 0.72 -1.29 -13.88
N ARG A 141 1.69 -1.49 -14.78
CA ARG A 141 1.58 -1.15 -16.20
C ARG A 141 0.55 -2.02 -16.92
N ALA A 142 0.61 -3.34 -16.72
CA ALA A 142 -0.30 -4.27 -17.37
C ALA A 142 -1.77 -3.94 -17.08
N PHE A 143 -2.12 -3.68 -15.80
CA PHE A 143 -3.50 -3.36 -15.42
C PHE A 143 -4.01 -2.03 -16.00
N HIS A 144 -3.14 -1.03 -16.14
CA HIS A 144 -3.51 0.19 -16.84
C HIS A 144 -3.78 -0.10 -18.34
N ASP A 145 -2.88 -0.85 -18.97
CA ASP A 145 -2.87 -1.08 -20.42
C ASP A 145 -3.96 -2.04 -20.89
N GLU A 146 -4.53 -2.84 -19.99
CA GLU A 146 -5.74 -3.65 -20.27
C GLU A 146 -6.89 -2.81 -20.83
N THR A 147 -7.00 -1.53 -20.42
CA THR A 147 -8.10 -0.64 -20.85
C THR A 147 -7.61 0.57 -21.64
N LEU A 148 -6.38 1.01 -21.42
CA LEU A 148 -5.79 2.19 -22.08
C LEU A 148 -4.38 1.88 -22.61
N PRO A 149 -4.23 0.98 -23.61
CA PRO A 149 -2.92 0.50 -24.07
C PRO A 149 -2.12 1.52 -24.88
N ALA A 150 -2.78 2.55 -25.42
CA ALA A 150 -2.12 3.53 -26.28
C ALA A 150 -1.07 4.34 -25.52
N GLU A 151 0.09 4.60 -26.13
CA GLU A 151 1.16 5.43 -25.53
C GLU A 151 0.67 6.81 -25.11
N GLY A 152 -0.26 7.40 -25.87
CA GLY A 152 -0.90 8.67 -25.53
C GLY A 152 -1.69 8.64 -24.22
N ALA A 153 -2.08 7.47 -23.71
CA ALA A 153 -2.73 7.35 -22.42
C ALA A 153 -1.76 7.54 -21.24
N LYS A 154 -0.45 7.31 -21.44
CA LYS A 154 0.58 7.51 -20.41
C LYS A 154 0.88 8.98 -20.11
N ILE A 155 0.30 9.88 -20.89
CA ILE A 155 0.32 11.33 -20.68
C ILE A 155 -1.09 11.89 -20.42
N ALA A 156 -2.10 11.03 -20.28
CA ALA A 156 -3.48 11.45 -20.09
C ALA A 156 -3.76 11.84 -18.63
N HIS A 157 -4.50 12.94 -18.44
CA HIS A 157 -4.92 13.40 -17.10
C HIS A 157 -6.17 12.67 -16.60
N PHE A 158 -6.25 11.36 -16.84
CA PHE A 158 -7.31 10.47 -16.36
C PHE A 158 -6.94 8.99 -16.57
N CYS A 159 -7.68 8.09 -15.93
CA CYS A 159 -7.69 6.67 -16.26
C CYS A 159 -9.09 6.21 -16.67
N SER A 160 -9.23 4.95 -17.05
CA SER A 160 -10.50 4.34 -17.44
C SER A 160 -11.56 4.34 -16.33
N MET A 161 -11.16 4.39 -15.06
CA MET A 161 -12.08 4.34 -13.93
C MET A 161 -13.05 5.53 -13.87
N CYS A 162 -12.57 6.76 -14.10
CA CYS A 162 -13.41 7.97 -14.05
C CYS A 162 -13.58 8.61 -15.44
N GLY A 163 -12.78 8.19 -16.41
CA GLY A 163 -12.68 8.84 -17.72
C GLY A 163 -12.20 10.30 -17.60
N PRO A 164 -12.19 11.03 -18.72
CA PRO A 164 -11.68 12.39 -18.75
C PRO A 164 -12.51 13.30 -17.83
N LYS A 165 -13.83 13.27 -17.92
CA LYS A 165 -14.68 14.31 -17.31
C LYS A 165 -14.76 14.29 -15.79
N PHE A 166 -14.58 13.13 -15.15
CA PHE A 166 -14.88 12.93 -13.73
C PHE A 166 -13.66 12.55 -12.89
N CYS A 167 -12.44 12.66 -13.42
CA CYS A 167 -11.24 12.41 -12.64
C CYS A 167 -11.08 13.48 -11.55
N ALA A 168 -11.17 13.08 -10.27
CA ALA A 168 -11.08 13.98 -9.12
C ALA A 168 -9.74 14.74 -9.06
N MET A 169 -8.62 14.10 -9.43
CA MET A 169 -7.30 14.75 -9.44
C MET A 169 -7.23 15.85 -10.51
N ARG A 170 -7.76 15.60 -11.71
CA ARG A 170 -7.83 16.60 -12.78
C ARG A 170 -8.72 17.77 -12.41
N ILE A 171 -9.89 17.50 -11.82
CA ILE A 171 -10.79 18.55 -11.32
C ILE A 171 -10.08 19.39 -10.25
N SER A 172 -9.33 18.75 -9.35
CA SER A 172 -8.53 19.46 -8.33
C SER A 172 -7.44 20.34 -8.95
N GLU A 173 -6.77 19.86 -10.00
CA GLU A 173 -5.78 20.64 -10.76
C GLU A 173 -6.43 21.86 -11.44
N ASP A 174 -7.58 21.68 -12.08
CA ASP A 174 -8.34 22.75 -12.73
C ASP A 174 -8.76 23.84 -11.73
N VAL A 175 -9.25 23.44 -10.55
CA VAL A 175 -9.62 24.37 -9.46
C VAL A 175 -8.40 25.13 -8.94
N ARG A 176 -7.27 24.43 -8.71
CA ARG A 176 -6.01 25.07 -8.28
C ARG A 176 -5.47 26.04 -9.33
N ARG A 177 -5.62 25.74 -10.63
CA ARG A 177 -5.23 26.63 -11.72
C ARG A 177 -6.11 27.88 -11.74
N TYR A 178 -7.43 27.72 -11.66
CA TYR A 178 -8.37 28.83 -11.57
C TYR A 178 -8.08 29.75 -10.38
N ALA A 179 -7.81 29.18 -9.20
CA ALA A 179 -7.42 29.94 -8.00
C ALA A 179 -6.23 30.88 -8.27
N ARG A 180 -5.15 30.32 -8.84
CA ARG A 180 -3.92 31.06 -9.16
C ARG A 180 -4.14 32.15 -10.20
N GLU A 181 -4.92 31.88 -11.24
CA GLU A 181 -5.21 32.84 -12.30
C GLU A 181 -6.08 34.02 -11.81
N GLN A 182 -6.94 33.78 -10.83
CA GLN A 182 -7.82 34.80 -10.25
C GLN A 182 -7.23 35.49 -9.00
N GLY A 183 -6.03 35.07 -8.56
CA GLY A 183 -5.42 35.58 -7.32
C GLY A 183 -6.24 35.30 -6.05
N LEU A 184 -7.08 34.27 -6.09
CA LEU A 184 -7.93 33.84 -4.98
C LEU A 184 -7.11 32.97 -4.02
N ASP A 185 -7.44 33.04 -2.72
CA ASP A 185 -6.95 32.01 -1.81
C ASP A 185 -7.61 30.65 -2.10
N ASP A 186 -6.99 29.57 -1.60
CA ASP A 186 -7.46 28.20 -1.87
C ASP A 186 -8.91 27.96 -1.41
N ALA A 187 -9.36 28.61 -0.33
CA ALA A 187 -10.72 28.44 0.19
C ALA A 187 -11.76 29.16 -0.69
N GLU A 188 -11.47 30.40 -1.11
CA GLU A 188 -12.33 31.17 -2.01
C GLU A 188 -12.47 30.52 -3.39
N ALA A 189 -11.38 29.93 -3.89
CA ALA A 189 -11.37 29.25 -5.18
C ALA A 189 -12.17 27.93 -5.16
N ILE A 190 -12.07 27.16 -4.07
CA ILE A 190 -12.85 25.94 -3.90
C ILE A 190 -14.35 26.25 -3.84
N GLU A 191 -14.75 27.27 -3.05
CA GLU A 191 -16.16 27.65 -2.91
C GLU A 191 -16.76 28.09 -4.26
N ARG A 192 -16.06 28.96 -5.00
CA ARG A 192 -16.50 29.40 -6.34
C ARG A 192 -16.52 28.26 -7.35
N GLY A 193 -15.48 27.44 -7.41
CA GLY A 193 -15.37 26.33 -8.36
C GLY A 193 -16.44 25.25 -8.16
N LEU A 194 -16.74 24.90 -6.91
CA LEU A 194 -17.85 24.00 -6.56
C LEU A 194 -19.20 24.60 -6.97
N GLY A 195 -19.41 25.90 -6.72
CA GLY A 195 -20.62 26.60 -7.13
C GLY A 195 -20.84 26.63 -8.64
N GLU A 196 -19.78 26.77 -9.44
CA GLU A 196 -19.84 26.70 -10.91
C GLU A 196 -20.11 25.28 -11.42
N LYS A 197 -19.39 24.27 -10.92
CA LYS A 197 -19.64 22.87 -11.33
C LYS A 197 -21.02 22.37 -10.92
N ALA A 198 -21.53 22.77 -9.77
CA ALA A 198 -22.91 22.47 -9.37
C ALA A 198 -23.95 23.14 -10.28
N ARG A 199 -23.63 24.29 -10.89
CA ARG A 199 -24.49 24.92 -11.91
C ARG A 199 -24.41 24.17 -13.24
N GLU A 200 -23.21 23.83 -13.70
CA GLU A 200 -23.02 23.00 -14.91
C GLU A 200 -23.73 21.65 -14.81
N TYR A 201 -23.62 20.97 -13.66
CA TYR A 201 -24.29 19.70 -13.42
C TYR A 201 -25.81 19.85 -13.51
N ARG A 202 -26.39 20.86 -12.85
CA ARG A 202 -27.84 21.15 -12.92
C ARG A 202 -28.32 21.45 -14.34
N ILE A 203 -27.50 22.09 -15.16
CA ILE A 203 -27.82 22.38 -16.58
C ILE A 203 -27.68 21.12 -17.43
N ALA A 204 -26.73 20.24 -17.13
CA ALA A 204 -26.49 19.01 -17.90
C ALA A 204 -27.49 17.87 -17.56
N THR A 205 -28.15 17.94 -16.40
CA THR A 205 -29.12 16.93 -15.94
C THR A 205 -30.58 17.38 -15.98
N GLY A 206 -30.86 18.59 -16.46
CA GLY A 206 -32.21 19.13 -16.70
C GLY A 206 -32.53 19.19 -18.18
#